data_AF-A0A7L4P9W8-F1
#
_entry.id   AF-A0A7L4P9W8-F1
#
_cell.length_a   1.000
_cell.length_b   1.000
_cell.length_c   1.000
_cell.angle_alpha   90.00
_cell.angle_beta   90.00
_cell.angle_gamma   90.00
#
_symmetry.space_group_name_H-M   'P 1'
#
loop_
_entity.id
_entity.type
_entity.pdbx_description
1 polymer ?
#
loop_
_entity_poly.entity_id
_entity_poly.type
_entity_poly.pdbx_seq_one_letter_code
_entity_poly.pdbx_strand_id
1 'polypeptide(L)'
;MQKVIRGKSYIFEGVLPEEIINALQKWGNVVKRGEVAIFTVDSGEIKARKISDTPSSSVRRIYITPSCGCSMEIDETRNFETGEVSYAVYKTRLCPQHQI
;
A
#
# COMPACT_ATOMS: atom_id res chain seq x y z
N MET A 1 26.33 18.55 -0.40
CA MET A 1 26.28 17.15 0.06
C MET A 1 24.89 16.61 -0.23
N GLN A 2 24.72 15.77 -1.25
CA GLN A 2 23.41 15.22 -1.63
C GLN A 2 23.17 13.93 -0.82
N LYS A 3 22.17 13.95 0.06
CA LYS A 3 21.81 12.79 0.90
C LYS A 3 20.92 11.86 0.07
N VAL A 4 21.47 10.74 -0.41
CA VAL A 4 20.70 9.71 -1.11
C VAL A 4 19.99 8.85 -0.05
N ILE A 5 18.70 9.10 0.16
CA ILE A 5 17.84 8.28 1.03
C ILE A 5 17.31 7.12 0.17
N ARG A 6 17.68 5.88 0.50
CA ARG A 6 17.13 4.68 -0.15
C ARG A 6 15.75 4.35 0.43
N GLY A 7 14.74 5.09 -0.02
CA GLY A 7 13.34 4.81 0.33
C GLY A 7 12.86 3.47 -0.26
N LYS A 8 11.79 2.92 0.30
CA LYS A 8 11.09 1.76 -0.27
C LYS A 8 9.86 2.26 -1.01
N SER A 9 9.62 1.71 -2.20
CA SER A 9 8.46 2.08 -3.02
C SER A 9 7.58 0.87 -3.32
N TYR A 10 6.28 1.13 -3.42
CA TYR A 10 5.29 0.17 -3.91
C TYR A 10 4.43 0.83 -4.98
N ILE A 11 4.09 0.05 -6.02
CA ILE A 11 3.29 0.50 -7.13
C ILE A 11 1.93 -0.19 -7.02
N PHE A 12 0.88 0.60 -6.96
CA PHE A 12 -0.51 0.15 -7.00
C PHE A 12 -1.02 0.33 -8.42
N GLU A 13 -1.44 -0.77 -9.05
CA GLU A 13 -1.87 -0.84 -10.46
C GLU A 13 -3.38 -0.63 -10.63
N GLY A 14 -4.00 0.15 -9.74
CA GLY A 14 -5.42 0.45 -9.77
C GLY A 14 -5.79 1.60 -8.84
N VAL A 15 -7.07 1.95 -8.84
CA VAL A 15 -7.58 3.07 -8.05
C VAL A 15 -7.55 2.71 -6.57
N LEU A 16 -6.78 3.49 -5.80
CA LEU A 16 -6.75 3.39 -4.36
C LEU A 16 -7.97 4.10 -3.74
N PRO A 17 -8.70 3.43 -2.81
CA PRO A 17 -9.63 4.08 -1.92
C PRO A 17 -9.00 5.28 -1.19
N GLU A 18 -9.80 6.32 -0.93
CA GLU A 18 -9.34 7.54 -0.25
C GLU A 18 -8.77 7.25 1.14
N GLU A 19 -9.34 6.30 1.87
CA GLU A 19 -8.85 5.87 3.19
C GLU A 19 -7.40 5.35 3.14
N ILE A 20 -7.03 4.62 2.10
CA ILE A 20 -5.67 4.10 1.91
C ILE A 20 -4.73 5.25 1.58
N ILE A 21 -5.14 6.13 0.65
CA ILE A 21 -4.33 7.30 0.26
C ILE A 21 -4.02 8.17 1.49
N ASN A 22 -5.05 8.49 2.28
CA ASN A 22 -4.92 9.33 3.46
C ASN A 22 -3.96 8.72 4.50
N ALA A 23 -4.01 7.40 4.70
CA ALA A 23 -3.10 6.72 5.61
C ALA A 23 -1.65 6.72 5.08
N LEU A 24 -1.45 6.39 3.80
CA LEU A 24 -0.13 6.38 3.17
C LEU A 24 0.53 7.75 3.18
N GLN A 25 -0.25 8.81 2.94
CA GLN A 25 0.24 10.20 2.99
C GLN A 25 0.72 10.64 4.38
N LYS A 26 0.24 10.00 5.47
CA LYS A 26 0.77 10.25 6.82
C LYS A 26 2.18 9.69 7.00
N TRP A 27 2.56 8.66 6.24
CA TRP A 27 3.80 7.91 6.46
C TRP A 27 4.86 8.17 5.40
N GLY A 28 4.48 8.70 4.25
CA GLY A 28 5.36 8.91 3.12
C GLY A 28 4.67 9.68 2.00
N ASN A 29 5.22 9.54 0.80
CA ASN A 29 4.72 10.25 -0.36
C ASN A 29 3.87 9.33 -1.25
N VAL A 30 2.73 9.83 -1.71
CA VAL A 30 1.87 9.15 -2.68
C VAL A 30 1.78 9.99 -3.93
N VAL A 31 2.28 9.46 -5.05
CA VAL A 31 2.23 10.11 -6.37
C VAL A 31 1.28 9.34 -7.27
N LYS A 32 0.21 9.99 -7.72
CA LYS A 32 -0.69 9.42 -8.73
C LYS A 32 -0.20 9.73 -10.13
N ARG A 33 -0.19 8.74 -11.02
CA ARG A 33 0.16 8.85 -12.44
C ARG A 33 -0.82 8.03 -13.27
N GLY A 34 -1.85 8.67 -13.80
CA GLY A 34 -2.94 7.99 -14.49
C GLY A 34 -3.66 7.02 -13.54
N GLU A 35 -3.77 5.76 -13.94
CA GLU A 35 -4.41 4.69 -13.17
C GLU A 35 -3.51 4.04 -12.11
N VAL A 36 -2.26 4.49 -12.02
CA VAL A 36 -1.26 3.94 -11.11
C VAL A 36 -0.98 4.92 -9.96
N ALA A 37 -0.82 4.39 -8.75
CA ALA A 37 -0.33 5.15 -7.60
C ALA A 37 1.02 4.59 -7.12
N ILE A 38 1.99 5.47 -6.90
CA ILE A 38 3.30 5.13 -6.39
C ILE A 38 3.39 5.64 -4.96
N PHE A 39 3.57 4.72 -4.00
CA PHE A 39 3.85 5.06 -2.62
C PHE A 39 5.34 4.90 -2.34
N THR A 40 5.94 5.86 -1.66
CA THR A 40 7.32 5.80 -1.19
C THR A 40 7.40 6.15 0.29
N VAL A 41 8.11 5.32 1.06
CA VAL A 41 8.40 5.54 2.48
C VAL A 41 9.91 5.60 2.71
N ASP A 42 10.36 6.58 3.48
CA ASP A 42 11.79 6.80 3.75
C ASP A 42 12.40 5.66 4.59
N SER A 43 11.65 5.14 5.56
CA SER A 43 12.09 4.09 6.47
C SER A 43 10.96 3.18 6.91
N GLY A 44 11.23 1.88 6.91
CA GLY A 44 10.26 0.84 7.28
C GLY A 44 10.33 -0.35 6.34
N GLU A 45 9.20 -1.04 6.20
CA GLU A 45 9.07 -2.24 5.39
C GLU A 45 7.79 -2.23 4.57
N ILE A 46 7.93 -2.71 3.33
CA ILE A 46 6.81 -3.05 2.46
C ILE A 46 7.02 -4.50 2.03
N LYS A 47 6.02 -5.34 2.24
CA LYS A 47 6.01 -6.75 1.84
C LYS A 47 4.69 -7.05 1.14
N ALA A 48 4.71 -7.95 0.16
CA ALA A 48 3.48 -8.50 -0.41
C ALA A 48 3.51 -10.02 -0.31
N ARG A 49 2.39 -10.64 0.07
CA ARG A 49 2.21 -12.09 0.04
C ARG A 49 0.88 -12.44 -0.62
N LYS A 50 0.89 -13.50 -1.43
CA LYS A 50 -0.33 -14.11 -1.97
C LYS A 50 -1.11 -14.79 -0.84
N ILE A 51 -2.41 -14.51 -0.75
CA ILE A 51 -3.32 -15.06 0.26
C ILE A 51 -4.22 -16.12 -0.36
N SER A 52 -4.71 -15.86 -1.57
CA SER A 52 -5.57 -16.77 -2.31
C SER A 52 -5.28 -16.71 -3.80
N ASP A 53 -5.62 -17.80 -4.46
CA ASP A 53 -5.61 -17.95 -5.91
C ASP A 53 -6.81 -18.78 -6.30
N THR A 54 -7.61 -18.26 -7.23
CA THR A 54 -8.66 -19.00 -7.89
C THR A 54 -8.48 -18.83 -9.40
N PRO A 55 -9.14 -19.66 -10.22
CA PRO A 55 -9.13 -19.47 -11.66
C PRO A 55 -9.62 -18.08 -12.12
N SER A 56 -10.51 -17.46 -11.35
CA SER A 56 -11.13 -16.17 -11.67
C SER A 56 -10.52 -14.97 -10.95
N SER A 57 -9.71 -15.17 -9.90
CA SER A 57 -9.14 -14.07 -9.13
C SER A 57 -7.87 -14.44 -8.38
N SER A 58 -7.05 -13.44 -8.05
CA SER A 58 -5.95 -13.61 -7.09
C SER A 58 -5.99 -12.51 -6.04
N VAL A 59 -5.70 -12.87 -4.79
CA VAL A 59 -5.63 -11.90 -3.69
C VAL A 59 -4.22 -11.88 -3.11
N ARG A 60 -3.67 -10.68 -2.97
CA ARG A 60 -2.37 -10.43 -2.33
C ARG A 60 -2.56 -9.48 -1.15
N ARG A 61 -1.95 -9.79 -0.02
CA ARG A 61 -1.82 -8.86 1.10
C ARG A 61 -0.56 -8.05 0.96
N ILE A 62 -0.70 -6.74 0.98
CA ILE A 62 0.40 -5.77 1.03
C ILE A 62 0.50 -5.30 2.48
N TYR A 63 1.66 -5.55 3.09
CA TYR A 63 2.00 -5.14 4.45
C TYR A 63 2.90 -3.92 4.37
N ILE A 64 2.49 -2.84 5.00
CA ILE A 64 3.23 -1.58 5.07
C ILE A 64 3.48 -1.27 6.54
N THR A 65 4.74 -1.26 6.94
CA THR A 65 5.17 -1.04 8.32
C THR A 65 6.21 0.08 8.34
N PRO A 66 5.80 1.35 8.44
CA PRO A 66 6.72 2.48 8.60
C PRO A 66 7.49 2.37 9.93
N SER A 67 8.65 3.01 10.00
CA SER A 67 9.51 2.97 11.20
C SER A 67 8.90 3.60 12.45
N CYS A 68 7.82 4.39 12.32
CA CYS A 68 7.10 4.99 13.46
C CYS A 68 6.25 3.98 14.25
N GLY A 69 6.19 2.71 13.82
CA GLY A 69 5.42 1.65 14.49
C GLY A 69 3.96 1.55 14.04
N CYS A 70 3.54 2.36 13.06
CA CYS A 70 2.30 2.11 12.34
C CYS A 70 2.40 0.81 11.53
N SER A 71 1.25 0.20 11.24
CA SER A 71 1.16 -0.89 10.28
C SER A 71 -0.17 -0.84 9.54
N MET A 72 -0.14 -1.14 8.26
CA MET A 72 -1.34 -1.31 7.44
C MET A 72 -1.19 -2.56 6.57
N GLU A 73 -2.29 -3.28 6.46
CA GLU A 73 -2.48 -4.44 5.63
C GLU A 73 -3.57 -4.09 4.61
N ILE A 74 -3.23 -4.18 3.33
CA ILE A 74 -4.12 -3.89 2.20
C ILE A 74 -4.28 -5.18 1.41
N ASP A 75 -5.51 -5.58 1.14
CA ASP A 75 -5.80 -6.66 0.21
C ASP A 75 -5.94 -6.09 -1.19
N GLU A 76 -5.06 -6.51 -2.10
CA GLU A 76 -5.15 -6.33 -3.54
C GLU A 76 -5.90 -7.52 -4.12
N THR A 77 -7.05 -7.28 -4.75
CA THR A 77 -7.79 -8.30 -5.49
C THR A 77 -7.65 -8.00 -6.97
N ARG A 78 -7.13 -8.97 -7.73
CA ARG A 78 -7.13 -8.95 -9.19
C ARG A 78 -8.20 -9.89 -9.70
N ASN A 79 -9.18 -9.35 -10.40
CA ASN A 79 -10.21 -10.13 -11.08
C ASN A 79 -9.75 -10.41 -12.52
N PHE A 80 -9.61 -11.68 -12.88
CA PHE A 80 -9.15 -12.08 -14.21
C PHE A 80 -10.27 -12.05 -15.27
N GLU A 81 -11.53 -12.06 -14.85
CA GLU A 81 -12.68 -11.97 -15.75
C GLU A 81 -12.91 -10.53 -16.23
N THR A 82 -12.78 -9.55 -15.32
CA THR A 82 -12.96 -8.12 -15.64
C THR A 82 -11.64 -7.40 -15.95
N GLY A 83 -10.50 -7.97 -15.55
CA GLY A 83 -9.19 -7.33 -15.65
C GLY A 83 -8.95 -6.24 -14.60
N GLU A 84 -9.89 -6.04 -13.68
CA GLU A 84 -9.82 -4.98 -12.67
C GLU A 84 -8.93 -5.36 -11.48
N VAL A 85 -8.26 -4.34 -10.93
CA VAL A 85 -7.51 -4.43 -9.68
C VAL A 85 -8.17 -3.53 -8.66
N SER A 86 -8.57 -4.10 -7.52
CA SER A 86 -9.19 -3.38 -6.41
C SER A 86 -8.40 -3.55 -5.12
N TYR A 87 -8.55 -2.56 -4.24
CA TYR A 87 -7.83 -2.48 -2.97
C TYR A 87 -8.80 -2.30 -1.83
N ALA A 88 -8.58 -3.01 -0.72
CA ALA A 88 -9.36 -2.88 0.50
C ALA A 88 -8.46 -2.87 1.73
N VAL A 89 -8.77 -2.05 2.73
CA VAL A 89 -8.07 -2.10 4.02
C VAL A 89 -8.46 -3.39 4.73
N TYR A 90 -7.49 -4.26 4.97
CA TYR A 90 -7.69 -5.44 5.80
C TYR A 90 -7.50 -5.10 7.28
N LYS A 91 -6.43 -4.39 7.60
CA LYS A 91 -6.11 -4.03 8.99
C LYS A 91 -5.24 -2.77 9.04
N THR A 92 -5.52 -1.91 10.00
CA THR A 92 -4.69 -0.73 10.29
C THR A 92 -4.40 -0.63 11.78
N ARG A 93 -3.16 -0.32 12.11
CA ARG A 93 -2.71 0.02 13.46
C ARG A 93 -1.91 1.31 13.39
N LEU A 94 -2.36 2.33 14.10
CA LEU A 94 -1.68 3.61 14.19
C LEU A 94 -0.89 3.69 15.50
N CYS A 95 0.31 4.25 15.43
CA CYS A 95 1.07 4.62 16.63
C CYS A 95 0.45 5.87 17.27
N PRO A 96 0.76 6.18 18.55
CA PRO A 96 0.15 7.31 19.26
C PRO A 96 0.27 8.66 18.53
N GLN A 97 1.38 8.88 17.81
CA GLN A 97 1.59 10.11 17.04
C GLN A 97 0.62 10.28 15.86
N HIS A 98 0.08 9.18 15.33
CA HIS A 98 -0.81 9.18 14.16
C HIS A 98 -2.26 8.83 14.49
N GLN A 99 -2.58 8.59 15.77
CA GLN A 99 -3.95 8.41 16.28
C GLN A 99 -4.68 9.74 16.49
N ILE A 100 -3.93 10.84 16.56
CA ILE A 100 -4.40 12.20 16.82
C ILE A 100 -4.94 12.82 15.52
#